data_AF-A0A2H3JMR9-F1
#
_entry.id   AF-A0A2H3JMR9-F1
#
_cell.length_a   1.000
_cell.length_b   1.000
_cell.length_c   1.000
_cell.angle_alpha   90.00
_cell.angle_beta   90.00
_cell.angle_gamma   90.00
#
_symmetry.space_group_name_H-M   'P 1'
#
loop_
_entity.id
_entity.type
_entity.pdbx_description
1 polymer ?
#
loop_
_entity_poly.entity_id
_entity_poly.type
_entity_poly.pdbx_seq_one_letter_code
_entity_poly.pdbx_strand_id
1 'polypeptide(L)'
;LACLNLLPNMRYHIDNMFLAGIIPGLRHLHLNEIYSLVAPLVDDFVVLWYCRVCYSKTPLHPKGKTVKCAIIPLVWELPGRRWKTDSGIVALLMYRALADIKNLEWWNWSVRTCDKHRHDAEQWHLAQNESKRLSIYNETGVRWSELLRLLYWDPVKFTTLDPMHALFLNGFRTHVEDVWGISTHIQDD
;
A
#
# COMPACT_ATOMS: atom_id res chain seq x y z
N LEU A 1 -4.44 -11.93 3.53
CA LEU A 1 -2.98 -12.20 3.43
C LEU A 1 -2.76 -13.48 2.65
N ALA A 2 -1.83 -13.47 1.72
CA ALA A 2 -1.45 -14.66 0.93
C ALA A 2 -0.01 -15.07 1.29
N CYS A 3 0.23 -16.38 1.41
CA CYS A 3 1.56 -16.91 1.73
C CYS A 3 2.42 -17.04 0.46
N LEU A 4 3.44 -16.19 0.33
CA LEU A 4 4.31 -16.17 -0.86
C LEU A 4 5.24 -17.37 -0.99
N ASN A 5 5.41 -18.16 0.09
CA ASN A 5 6.19 -19.40 0.07
C ASN A 5 5.49 -20.53 -0.70
N LEU A 6 4.19 -20.39 -1.00
CA LEU A 6 3.44 -21.35 -1.82
C LEU A 6 3.69 -21.09 -3.31
N LEU A 7 3.47 -22.12 -4.14
CA LEU A 7 3.51 -22.01 -5.59
C LEU A 7 2.46 -21.00 -6.10
N PRO A 8 2.73 -20.24 -7.17
CA PRO A 8 1.85 -19.17 -7.65
C PRO A 8 0.38 -19.60 -7.87
N ASN A 9 0.18 -20.81 -8.39
CA ASN A 9 -1.15 -21.39 -8.65
C ASN A 9 -1.94 -21.72 -7.36
N MET A 10 -1.29 -21.80 -6.20
CA MET A 10 -1.92 -22.12 -4.92
C MET A 10 -2.13 -20.91 -4.02
N ARG A 11 -1.35 -19.83 -4.21
CA ARG A 11 -1.30 -18.66 -3.30
C ARG A 11 -2.66 -18.01 -3.06
N TYR A 12 -3.49 -17.95 -4.10
CA TYR A 12 -4.79 -17.27 -4.10
C TYR A 12 -5.98 -18.24 -3.99
N HIS A 13 -5.72 -19.53 -3.69
CA HIS A 13 -6.80 -20.43 -3.31
C HIS A 13 -7.37 -19.98 -1.96
N ILE A 14 -8.70 -20.01 -1.81
CA ILE A 14 -9.38 -19.54 -0.60
C ILE A 14 -8.83 -20.22 0.65
N ASP A 15 -8.56 -21.53 0.58
CA ASP A 15 -7.99 -22.32 1.69
C ASP A 15 -6.59 -21.86 2.13
N ASN A 16 -5.85 -21.17 1.27
CA ASN A 16 -4.50 -20.68 1.52
C ASN A 16 -4.45 -19.17 1.84
N MET A 17 -5.61 -18.51 1.90
CA MET A 17 -5.73 -17.10 2.21
C MET A 17 -6.15 -16.90 3.67
N PHE A 18 -5.40 -16.05 4.37
CA PHE A 18 -5.72 -15.65 5.73
C PHE A 18 -6.46 -14.32 5.76
N LEU A 19 -7.70 -14.31 6.24
CA LEU A 19 -8.48 -13.10 6.46
C LEU A 19 -8.05 -12.45 7.79
N ALA A 20 -7.26 -11.37 7.70
CA ALA A 20 -6.73 -10.70 8.89
C ALA A 20 -7.71 -9.71 9.54
N GLY A 21 -8.67 -9.20 8.77
CA GLY A 21 -9.66 -8.24 9.27
C GLY A 21 -10.65 -7.85 8.20
N ILE A 22 -11.84 -7.42 8.63
CA ILE A 22 -12.90 -6.90 7.77
C ILE A 22 -13.10 -5.43 8.13
N ILE A 23 -12.94 -4.56 7.15
CA ILE A 23 -13.18 -3.13 7.32
C ILE A 23 -14.61 -2.85 6.82
N PRO A 24 -15.55 -2.42 7.69
CA PRO A 24 -16.90 -2.07 7.27
C PRO A 24 -16.87 -0.88 6.29
N GLY A 25 -17.87 -0.78 5.41
CA GLY A 25 -17.82 0.09 4.22
C GLY A 25 -17.32 1.54 4.44
N LEU A 26 -16.45 1.97 3.52
CA LEU A 26 -15.64 3.20 3.45
C LEU A 26 -16.37 4.57 3.54
N ARG A 27 -17.66 4.65 3.89
CA ARG A 27 -18.38 5.93 3.83
C ARG A 27 -17.93 6.93 4.91
N HIS A 28 -17.50 6.49 6.09
CA HIS A 28 -17.06 7.38 7.17
C HIS A 28 -16.05 6.74 8.14
N LEU A 29 -15.05 6.00 7.64
CA LEU A 29 -14.01 5.50 8.54
C LEU A 29 -12.95 6.57 8.78
N HIS A 30 -12.79 6.96 10.04
CA HIS A 30 -11.69 7.81 10.45
C HIS A 30 -10.38 7.02 10.39
N LEU A 31 -9.27 7.67 10.01
CA LEU A 31 -7.95 7.02 9.89
C LEU A 31 -7.56 6.24 11.16
N ASN A 32 -7.96 6.75 12.32
CA ASN A 32 -7.70 6.12 13.63
C ASN A 32 -8.37 4.75 13.77
N GLU A 33 -9.54 4.54 13.16
CA GLU A 33 -10.26 3.26 13.22
C GLU A 33 -9.56 2.20 12.38
N ILE A 34 -9.01 2.60 11.22
CA ILE A 34 -8.20 1.73 10.37
C ILE A 34 -6.91 1.33 11.11
N TYR A 35 -6.24 2.27 11.77
CA TYR A 35 -5.03 1.95 12.54
C TYR A 35 -5.33 1.00 13.69
N SER A 36 -6.45 1.18 14.40
CA SER A 36 -6.88 0.27 15.46
C SER A 36 -7.08 -1.17 14.96
N LEU A 37 -7.59 -1.34 13.74
CA LEU A 37 -7.77 -2.67 13.13
C LEU A 37 -6.45 -3.31 12.68
N VAL A 38 -5.51 -2.50 12.18
CA VAL A 38 -4.23 -2.99 11.63
C VAL A 38 -3.17 -3.17 12.72
N ALA A 39 -3.24 -2.41 13.82
CA ALA A 39 -2.23 -2.42 14.88
C ALA A 39 -2.02 -3.81 15.51
N PRO A 40 -3.06 -4.59 15.91
CA PRO A 40 -2.86 -5.94 16.45
C PRO A 40 -2.16 -6.88 15.47
N LEU A 41 -2.50 -6.77 14.18
CA LEU A 41 -1.83 -7.56 13.14
C LEU A 41 -0.34 -7.21 13.07
N VAL A 42 0.00 -5.92 13.08
CA VAL A 42 1.40 -5.48 13.06
C VAL A 42 2.13 -5.95 14.32
N ASP A 43 1.51 -5.87 15.49
CA ASP A 43 2.09 -6.33 16.75
C ASP A 43 2.47 -7.81 16.69
N ASP A 44 1.58 -8.66 16.19
CA ASP A 44 1.87 -10.07 15.96
C ASP A 44 3.08 -10.23 15.02
N PHE A 45 3.12 -9.51 13.89
CA PHE A 45 4.23 -9.61 12.95
C PHE A 45 5.56 -9.07 13.47
N VAL A 46 5.56 -8.11 14.39
CA VAL A 46 6.77 -7.67 15.10
C VAL A 46 7.30 -8.85 15.94
N VAL A 47 6.45 -9.51 16.71
CA VAL A 47 6.83 -10.68 17.52
C VAL A 47 7.30 -11.83 16.63
N LEU A 48 6.57 -12.15 15.56
CA LEU A 48 6.91 -13.23 14.62
C LEU A 48 8.27 -12.98 13.93
N TRP A 49 8.64 -11.73 13.68
CA TRP A 49 9.90 -11.39 13.03
C TRP A 49 11.10 -11.45 13.99
N TYR A 50 10.98 -10.87 15.18
CA TYR A 50 12.07 -10.78 16.16
C TYR A 50 12.19 -12.03 17.02
N CYS A 51 11.10 -12.44 17.66
CA CYS A 51 11.08 -13.56 18.60
C CYS A 51 11.07 -14.91 17.89
N ARG A 52 10.61 -14.95 16.62
CA ARG A 52 10.41 -16.17 15.82
C ARG A 52 9.35 -17.09 16.46
N VAL A 53 8.82 -18.03 15.69
CA VAL A 53 7.90 -19.05 16.19
C VAL A 53 8.52 -20.42 16.06
N CYS A 54 8.51 -21.19 17.14
CA CYS A 54 8.96 -22.57 17.17
C CYS A 54 7.76 -23.51 17.06
N TYR A 55 7.66 -24.21 15.93
CA TYR A 55 6.71 -25.30 15.77
C TYR A 55 7.31 -26.59 16.31
N SER A 56 6.59 -27.30 17.16
CA SER A 56 7.03 -28.56 17.77
C SER A 56 7.18 -29.69 16.74
N LYS A 57 6.30 -29.73 15.73
CA LYS A 57 6.32 -30.73 14.66
C LYS A 57 5.68 -30.17 13.39
N THR A 58 6.31 -30.43 12.25
CA THR A 58 5.71 -30.22 10.92
C THR A 58 5.85 -31.51 10.10
N PRO A 59 5.04 -31.74 9.04
CA PRO A 59 5.10 -32.98 8.26
C PRO A 59 6.51 -33.34 7.76
N LEU A 60 7.28 -32.34 7.33
CA LEU A 60 8.66 -32.52 6.84
C LEU A 60 9.72 -32.43 7.95
N HIS A 61 9.39 -31.88 9.12
CA HIS A 61 10.35 -31.68 10.22
C HIS A 61 9.75 -32.22 11.53
N PRO A 62 9.90 -33.53 11.81
CA PRO A 62 9.32 -34.16 12.99
C PRO A 62 9.93 -33.68 14.32
N LYS A 63 11.15 -33.12 14.29
CA LYS A 63 11.84 -32.51 15.44
C LYS A 63 11.49 -31.02 15.65
N GLY A 64 10.53 -30.51 14.90
CA GLY A 64 10.13 -29.11 14.93
C GLY A 64 10.94 -28.22 14.00
N LYS A 65 10.50 -26.96 13.89
CA LYS A 65 11.13 -25.93 13.04
C LYS A 65 10.84 -24.54 13.57
N THR A 66 11.87 -23.71 13.64
CA THR A 66 11.72 -22.28 13.91
C THR A 66 11.49 -21.51 12.61
N VAL A 67 10.47 -20.68 12.58
CA VAL A 67 10.05 -19.90 11.41
C VAL A 67 10.00 -18.42 11.78
N LYS A 68 10.35 -17.58 10.81
CA LYS A 68 10.09 -16.13 10.83
C LYS A 68 9.01 -15.80 9.83
N CYS A 69 8.12 -14.88 10.17
CA CYS A 69 7.11 -14.38 9.25
C CYS A 69 7.35 -12.89 8.97
N ALA A 70 7.11 -12.48 7.74
CA ALA A 70 7.23 -11.10 7.30
C ALA A 70 6.08 -10.74 6.36
N ILE A 71 5.57 -9.52 6.48
CA ILE A 71 4.67 -8.92 5.49
C ILE A 71 5.53 -8.20 4.46
N ILE A 72 5.37 -8.52 3.17
CA ILE A 72 6.15 -7.88 2.10
C ILE A 72 5.21 -7.06 1.23
N PRO A 73 4.66 -7.53 0.09
CA PRO A 73 3.92 -6.65 -0.79
C PRO A 73 2.58 -6.28 -0.15
N LEU A 74 2.42 -4.99 0.13
CA LEU A 74 1.12 -4.37 0.24
C LEU A 74 0.62 -4.13 -1.18
N VAL A 75 -0.28 -5.00 -1.64
CA VAL A 75 -0.97 -4.85 -2.92
C VAL A 75 -2.23 -4.03 -2.68
N TRP A 76 -2.36 -2.92 -3.38
CA TRP A 76 -3.50 -2.02 -3.25
C TRP A 76 -4.05 -1.63 -4.62
N GLU A 77 -5.36 -1.50 -4.69
CA GLU A 77 -6.07 -1.05 -5.88
C GLU A 77 -6.37 0.44 -5.80
N LEU A 78 -6.04 1.20 -6.85
CA LEU A 78 -6.45 2.60 -6.91
C LEU A 78 -7.99 2.70 -6.93
N PRO A 79 -8.60 3.52 -6.06
CA PRO A 79 -10.03 3.80 -6.18
C PRO A 79 -10.27 4.53 -7.50
N GLY A 80 -11.02 3.91 -8.43
CA GLY A 80 -11.34 4.50 -9.74
C GLY A 80 -11.99 5.89 -9.64
N ARG A 81 -11.84 6.75 -10.66
CA ARG A 81 -12.32 8.17 -10.78
C ARG A 81 -12.15 9.13 -9.58
N ARG A 82 -11.65 8.67 -8.43
CA ARG A 82 -11.47 9.43 -7.18
C ARG A 82 -10.01 9.67 -6.85
N TRP A 83 -9.19 9.88 -7.88
CA TRP A 83 -7.80 10.33 -7.71
C TRP A 83 -7.69 11.65 -6.90
N LYS A 84 -8.81 12.39 -6.76
CA LYS A 84 -8.91 13.64 -6.00
C LYS A 84 -9.33 13.49 -4.53
N THR A 85 -9.71 12.31 -4.05
CA THR A 85 -10.28 12.16 -2.69
C THR A 85 -9.38 11.32 -1.82
N ASP A 86 -8.50 12.03 -1.08
CA ASP A 86 -8.22 11.93 0.37
C ASP A 86 -8.18 10.55 1.07
N SER A 87 -8.03 9.48 0.31
CA SER A 87 -7.91 8.13 0.82
C SER A 87 -6.45 7.95 1.27
N GLY A 88 -6.24 8.02 2.58
CA GLY A 88 -4.93 8.17 3.23
C GLY A 88 -3.87 7.10 2.96
N ILE A 89 -4.13 6.14 2.07
CA ILE A 89 -3.21 5.10 1.62
C ILE A 89 -2.63 5.43 0.22
N VAL A 90 -3.33 6.21 -0.62
CA VAL A 90 -2.80 6.74 -1.90
C VAL A 90 -1.57 7.64 -1.67
N ALA A 91 -1.51 8.25 -0.49
CA ALA A 91 -0.39 9.01 0.07
C ALA A 91 0.93 8.22 0.23
N LEU A 92 0.86 6.91 0.49
CA LEU A 92 2.06 6.11 0.78
C LEU A 92 3.00 6.02 -0.43
N LEU A 93 2.47 6.19 -1.65
CA LEU A 93 3.19 5.89 -2.89
C LEU A 93 3.65 7.09 -3.72
N MET A 94 2.98 8.24 -3.65
CA MET A 94 3.23 9.32 -4.62
C MET A 94 3.98 10.50 -3.98
N TYR A 95 5.23 10.73 -4.43
CA TYR A 95 5.94 12.00 -4.19
C TYR A 95 5.40 13.03 -5.16
N ARG A 96 4.26 13.64 -4.83
CA ARG A 96 3.97 14.99 -5.33
C ARG A 96 2.80 15.63 -4.60
N ALA A 97 3.00 16.89 -4.21
CA ALA A 97 1.92 17.86 -4.23
C ALA A 97 1.26 17.75 -5.62
N LEU A 98 -0.07 17.68 -5.67
CA LEU A 98 -0.90 17.53 -6.88
C LEU A 98 -0.56 18.53 -8.01
N ALA A 99 0.33 19.50 -7.78
CA ALA A 99 0.72 20.59 -8.66
C ALA A 99 1.47 20.16 -9.93
N ASP A 100 2.25 19.07 -9.94
CA ASP A 100 3.09 18.71 -11.08
C ASP A 100 2.81 17.29 -11.60
N ILE A 101 1.55 16.95 -11.82
CA ILE A 101 1.16 15.62 -12.34
C ILE A 101 1.61 15.42 -13.81
N LYS A 102 1.98 16.49 -14.51
CA LYS A 102 2.24 16.49 -15.96
C LYS A 102 3.70 16.20 -16.34
N ASN A 103 4.64 16.24 -15.41
CA ASN A 103 6.05 15.96 -15.72
C ASN A 103 6.28 14.45 -15.89
N LEU A 104 6.46 14.02 -17.13
CA LEU A 104 6.74 12.63 -17.50
C LEU A 104 8.24 12.29 -17.48
N GLU A 105 9.11 13.26 -17.20
CA GLU A 105 10.57 13.09 -17.16
C GLU A 105 11.01 12.42 -15.85
N TRP A 106 10.83 11.10 -15.78
CA TRP A 106 11.08 10.30 -14.59
C TRP A 106 12.52 10.38 -14.05
N TRP A 107 13.50 10.71 -14.91
CA TRP A 107 14.90 10.91 -14.53
C TRP A 107 15.12 12.18 -13.69
N ASN A 108 14.22 13.16 -13.77
CA ASN A 108 14.27 14.40 -12.99
C ASN A 108 13.51 14.28 -11.66
N TRP A 109 12.96 13.10 -11.36
CA TRP A 109 12.19 12.89 -10.14
C TRP A 109 13.12 12.70 -8.95
N SER A 110 12.79 13.36 -7.84
CA SER A 110 13.49 13.15 -6.57
C SER A 110 13.26 11.72 -6.08
N VAL A 111 14.36 10.98 -5.87
CA VAL A 111 14.32 9.61 -5.37
C VAL A 111 13.76 9.57 -3.94
N ARG A 112 12.82 8.66 -3.66
CA ARG A 112 12.36 8.37 -2.30
C ARG A 112 13.30 7.36 -1.63
N THR A 113 13.72 7.67 -0.42
CA THR A 113 14.42 6.74 0.47
C THR A 113 13.49 6.33 1.59
N CYS A 114 13.56 5.06 2.00
CA CYS A 114 12.81 4.53 3.14
C CYS A 114 13.00 5.38 4.40
N ASP A 115 14.23 5.80 4.69
CA ASP A 115 14.55 6.60 5.88
C ASP A 115 13.85 7.96 5.88
N LYS A 116 13.86 8.66 4.74
CA LYS A 116 13.16 9.93 4.59
C LYS A 116 11.65 9.75 4.74
N HIS A 117 11.09 8.74 4.10
CA HIS A 117 9.66 8.45 4.21
C HIS A 117 9.24 8.19 5.66
N ARG A 118 10.04 7.39 6.39
CA ARG A 118 9.76 7.11 7.80
C ARG A 118 9.89 8.37 8.65
N HIS A 119 10.93 9.19 8.43
CA HIS A 119 11.08 10.46 9.14
C HIS A 119 9.87 11.38 8.94
N ASP A 120 9.44 11.59 7.69
CA ASP A 120 8.28 12.42 7.36
C ASP A 120 6.99 11.86 7.97
N ALA A 121 6.81 10.53 7.94
CA ALA A 121 5.68 9.85 8.55
C ALA A 121 5.66 9.98 10.08
N GLU A 122 6.81 9.90 10.74
CA GLU A 122 6.95 10.09 12.18
C GLU A 122 6.63 11.55 12.57
N GLN A 123 7.11 12.53 11.81
CA GLN A 123 6.74 13.94 12.02
C GLN A 123 5.24 14.17 11.89
N TRP A 124 4.60 13.51 10.92
CA TRP A 124 3.15 13.54 10.77
C TRP A 124 2.44 12.89 11.96
N HIS A 125 2.93 11.75 12.47
CA HIS A 125 2.35 11.06 13.61
C HIS A 125 2.43 11.89 14.90
N LEU A 126 3.59 12.46 15.18
CA LEU A 126 3.88 13.28 16.36
C LEU A 126 3.19 14.66 16.34
N ALA A 127 2.73 15.11 15.18
CA ALA A 127 1.99 16.37 15.08
C ALA A 127 0.66 16.28 15.85
N GLN A 128 0.46 17.19 16.81
CA GLN A 128 -0.73 17.23 17.68
C GLN A 128 -1.95 17.82 16.99
N ASN A 129 -1.75 18.75 16.05
CA ASN A 129 -2.83 19.47 15.38
C ASN A 129 -3.10 18.88 13.99
N GLU A 130 -4.37 18.72 13.65
CA GLU A 130 -4.80 18.27 12.32
C GLU A 130 -4.33 19.22 11.21
N SER A 131 -4.35 20.54 11.47
CA SER A 131 -3.81 21.54 10.54
C SER A 131 -2.31 21.33 10.26
N LYS A 132 -1.52 20.96 11.27
CA LYS A 132 -0.08 20.67 11.09
C LYS A 132 0.14 19.37 10.33
N ARG A 133 -0.67 18.34 10.61
CA ARG A 133 -0.70 17.08 9.83
C ARG A 133 -1.03 17.34 8.37
N LEU A 134 -1.97 18.24 8.09
CA LEU A 134 -2.33 18.62 6.73
C LEU A 134 -1.21 19.38 6.03
N SER A 135 -0.50 20.29 6.72
CA SER A 135 0.68 20.98 6.15
C SER A 135 1.77 19.99 5.76
N ILE A 136 2.15 19.10 6.70
CA ILE A 136 3.15 18.05 6.44
C ILE A 136 2.71 17.17 5.28
N TYR A 137 1.44 16.79 5.24
CA TYR A 137 0.88 16.01 4.13
C TYR A 137 0.94 16.76 2.79
N ASN A 138 0.63 18.05 2.77
CA ASN A 138 0.70 18.86 1.54
C ASN A 138 2.15 19.05 1.05
N GLU A 139 3.11 19.14 1.97
CA GLU A 139 4.53 19.33 1.65
C GLU A 139 5.21 18.01 1.21
N THR A 140 4.98 16.93 1.96
CA THR A 140 5.70 15.65 1.79
C THR A 140 4.90 14.59 1.03
N GLY A 141 3.56 14.70 1.06
CA GLY A 141 2.63 13.68 0.58
C GLY A 141 2.53 12.45 1.48
N VAL A 142 3.16 12.43 2.66
CA VAL A 142 3.29 11.22 3.51
C VAL A 142 2.30 11.26 4.68
N ARG A 143 1.79 10.08 5.06
CA ARG A 143 0.98 9.85 6.27
C ARG A 143 1.58 8.68 7.06
N TRP A 144 1.32 8.65 8.37
CA TRP A 144 1.69 7.51 9.20
C TRP A 144 0.89 6.26 8.81
N SER A 145 1.53 5.09 8.92
CA SER A 145 0.88 3.79 8.81
C SER A 145 1.48 2.86 9.85
N GLU A 146 0.65 2.02 10.48
CA GLU A 146 1.11 1.02 11.45
C GLU A 146 2.16 0.08 10.84
N LEU A 147 2.11 -0.18 9.53
CA LEU A 147 3.10 -1.00 8.83
C LEU A 147 4.53 -0.45 8.95
N LEU A 148 4.71 0.86 9.13
CA LEU A 148 6.02 1.47 9.31
C LEU A 148 6.70 1.06 10.62
N ARG A 149 5.99 0.45 11.58
CA ARG A 149 6.59 -0.13 12.79
C ARG A 149 7.45 -1.37 12.48
N LEU A 150 7.23 -2.02 11.34
CA LEU A 150 8.04 -3.14 10.88
C LEU A 150 9.37 -2.61 10.31
N LEU A 151 10.48 -2.75 11.04
CA LEU A 151 11.81 -2.26 10.61
C LEU A 151 12.29 -2.84 9.27
N TYR A 152 11.85 -4.03 8.91
CA TYR A 152 12.21 -4.67 7.66
C TYR A 152 11.36 -4.20 6.48
N TRP A 153 10.24 -3.49 6.72
CA TRP A 153 9.28 -3.15 5.69
C TRP A 153 9.63 -1.80 5.04
N ASP A 154 9.98 -1.85 3.76
CA ASP A 154 10.29 -0.67 2.96
C ASP A 154 9.05 -0.23 2.15
N PRO A 155 8.40 0.90 2.50
CA PRO A 155 7.21 1.38 1.80
C PRO A 155 7.45 1.67 0.32
N VAL A 156 8.69 2.01 -0.07
CA VAL A 156 9.04 2.34 -1.46
C VAL A 156 9.14 1.08 -2.32
N LYS A 157 9.62 -0.03 -1.75
CA LYS A 157 9.83 -1.29 -2.49
C LYS A 157 8.68 -2.27 -2.36
N PHE A 158 7.97 -2.24 -1.24
CA PHE A 158 7.00 -3.25 -0.88
C PHE A 158 5.56 -2.78 -1.00
N THR A 159 5.34 -1.63 -1.61
CA THR A 159 3.99 -1.19 -1.94
C THR A 159 3.81 -1.28 -3.46
N THR A 160 2.86 -2.09 -3.90
CA THR A 160 2.59 -2.37 -5.32
C THR A 160 1.17 -1.95 -5.67
N LEU A 161 1.03 -1.21 -6.76
CA LEU A 161 -0.27 -0.89 -7.34
C LEU A 161 -0.77 -2.06 -8.18
N ASP A 162 -2.01 -2.49 -7.93
CA ASP A 162 -2.71 -3.39 -8.82
C ASP A 162 -3.37 -2.57 -9.95
N PRO A 163 -2.96 -2.77 -11.22
CA PRO A 163 -3.54 -2.04 -12.34
C PRO A 163 -4.92 -2.54 -12.74
N MET A 164 -5.47 -3.61 -12.13
CA MET A 164 -6.72 -4.24 -12.58
C MET A 164 -7.84 -3.21 -12.82
N HIS A 165 -8.19 -2.43 -11.80
CA HIS A 165 -9.22 -1.40 -11.96
C HIS A 165 -8.78 -0.19 -12.81
N ALA A 166 -7.50 0.15 -12.84
CA ALA A 166 -7.01 1.21 -13.73
C ALA A 166 -7.17 0.82 -15.21
N LEU A 167 -6.94 -0.44 -15.55
CA LEU A 167 -7.14 -0.99 -16.89
C LEU A 167 -8.63 -1.08 -17.24
N PHE A 168 -9.46 -1.62 -16.35
CA PHE A 168 -10.87 -1.92 -16.65
C PHE A 168 -11.87 -0.77 -16.40
N LEU A 169 -11.56 0.25 -15.59
CA LEU A 169 -12.51 1.32 -15.20
C LEU A 169 -12.18 2.73 -15.76
N ASN A 170 -11.63 2.81 -16.97
CA ASN A 170 -11.37 4.03 -17.78
C ASN A 170 -9.93 4.58 -17.84
N GLY A 171 -8.94 4.01 -17.15
CA GLY A 171 -7.56 4.50 -17.25
C GLY A 171 -6.97 4.29 -18.64
N PHE A 172 -7.26 3.14 -19.26
CA PHE A 172 -6.83 2.86 -20.64
C PHE A 172 -7.50 3.80 -21.64
N ARG A 173 -8.81 4.04 -21.49
CA ARG A 173 -9.57 4.93 -22.36
C ARG A 173 -9.01 6.35 -22.33
N THR A 174 -8.81 6.93 -21.14
CA THR A 174 -8.25 8.27 -20.99
C THR A 174 -6.81 8.34 -21.53
N HIS A 175 -5.98 7.32 -21.31
CA HIS A 175 -4.63 7.33 -21.88
C HIS A 175 -4.62 7.23 -23.41
N VAL A 176 -5.48 6.42 -24.01
CA VAL A 176 -5.52 6.22 -25.47
C VAL A 176 -6.23 7.39 -26.18
N GLU A 177 -7.41 7.79 -25.69
CA GLU A 177 -8.23 8.84 -26.31
C GLU A 177 -7.73 10.25 -25.96
N ASP A 178 -7.49 10.55 -24.68
CA ASP A 178 -7.22 11.92 -24.21
C ASP A 178 -5.72 12.27 -24.21
N VAL A 179 -4.85 11.32 -23.85
CA VAL A 179 -3.39 11.57 -23.73
C VAL A 179 -2.67 11.30 -25.05
N TRP A 180 -2.99 10.20 -25.73
CA TRP A 180 -2.38 9.85 -27.01
C TRP A 180 -3.15 10.39 -28.22
N GLY A 181 -4.37 10.89 -28.03
CA GLY A 181 -5.17 11.47 -29.11
C GLY A 181 -5.58 10.44 -30.17
N ILE A 182 -5.56 9.15 -29.84
CA ILE A 182 -5.98 8.07 -30.74
C ILE A 182 -7.50 7.95 -30.58
N SER A 183 -8.24 8.91 -31.13
CA SER A 183 -9.67 8.76 -31.34
C SER A 183 -9.92 8.36 -32.79
N THR A 184 -10.55 7.21 -32.99
CA THR A 184 -11.15 6.89 -34.28
C THR A 184 -12.45 7.68 -34.39
N HIS A 185 -12.35 8.97 -34.71
CA HIS A 185 -13.47 9.65 -35.36
C HIS A 185 -13.59 9.08 -36.78
N ILE A 186 -14.13 7.87 -36.90
CA ILE A 186 -14.73 7.44 -38.17
C ILE A 186 -15.97 8.33 -38.28
N GLN A 187 -15.92 9.30 -39.19
CA GLN A 187 -17.12 9.94 -39.69
C GLN A 187 -17.92 8.84 -40.38
N ASP A 188 -19.05 8.48 -39.80
CA ASP A 188 -20.06 7.71 -40.51
C ASP A 188 -20.61 8.62 -41.62
N ASP A 189 -20.10 8.42 -42.84
CA ASP A 189 -20.65 8.96 -44.10
C ASP A 189 -21.97 8.26 -44.46
#